data_AF-A0A847BMF1-F1
#
_entry.id   AF-A0A847BMF1-F1
#
_cell.length_a   1.000
_cell.length_b   1.000
_cell.length_c   1.000
_cell.angle_alpha   90.00
_cell.angle_beta   90.00
_cell.angle_gamma   90.00
#
_symmetry.space_group_name_H-M   'P 1'
#
loop_
_entity.id
_entity.type
_entity.pdbx_description
1 polymer ?
#
loop_
_entity_poly.entity_id
_entity_poly.type
_entity_poly.pdbx_seq_one_letter_code
_entity_poly.pdbx_strand_id
1 'polypeptide(L)'
;MLIDDKSTLFAYAITRDFGFAPNPFHGICTLATCKPDVRKSAKVGDWVIGVGGSLLRPVKGKCICLMRVSEKLSFQDYWDDERFSVKKPSRNGSRVQMLGDNIYHKDDEGHWLQEDSHHSNPDGSPNLVNLRRDTGKTNQVLISDCFLYFGSQAIAIDLESIGYRRIRNF
;
A
#
# COMPACT_ATOMS: atom_id res chain seq x y z
N MET A 1 20.88 13.95 7.63
CA MET A 1 20.62 13.74 6.19
C MET A 1 19.22 13.13 6.06
N LEU A 2 18.39 13.56 5.11
CA LEU A 2 17.00 13.06 4.97
C LEU A 2 16.93 11.61 4.43
N ILE A 3 17.99 11.18 3.74
CA ILE A 3 18.16 9.84 3.17
C ILE A 3 19.45 9.28 3.75
N ASP A 4 19.43 8.02 4.19
CA ASP A 4 20.63 7.31 4.65
C ASP A 4 21.33 6.68 3.43
N ASP A 5 22.66 6.67 3.41
CA ASP A 5 23.45 6.10 2.31
C ASP A 5 23.18 4.59 2.10
N LYS A 6 22.58 3.92 3.09
CA LYS A 6 22.18 2.50 3.01
C LYS A 6 20.72 2.30 2.61
N SER A 7 19.95 3.36 2.43
CA SER A 7 18.54 3.28 2.03
C SER A 7 18.38 2.80 0.59
N THR A 8 17.44 1.89 0.36
CA THR A 8 17.02 1.45 -0.97
C THR A 8 15.73 2.16 -1.39
N LEU A 9 15.62 2.53 -2.67
CA LEU A 9 14.38 3.03 -3.26
C LEU A 9 13.65 1.90 -4.00
N PHE A 10 12.43 1.59 -3.56
CA PHE A 10 11.52 0.67 -4.23
C PHE A 10 10.51 1.44 -5.08
N ALA A 11 10.47 1.19 -6.38
CA ALA A 11 9.54 1.84 -7.29
C ALA A 11 8.51 0.85 -7.86
N TYR A 12 7.24 1.24 -7.90
CA TYR A 12 6.19 0.45 -8.54
C TYR A 12 5.14 1.30 -9.25
N ALA A 13 4.50 0.71 -10.26
CA ALA A 13 3.39 1.33 -10.96
C ALA A 13 2.06 1.14 -10.19
N ILE A 14 1.38 2.25 -9.93
CA ILE A 14 0.00 2.33 -9.44
C ILE A 14 -0.93 2.30 -10.65
N THR A 15 -1.79 1.29 -10.73
CA THR A 15 -2.73 1.11 -11.85
C THR A 15 -4.09 1.75 -11.59
N ARG A 16 -4.45 1.91 -10.32
CA ARG A 16 -5.66 2.58 -9.84
C ARG A 16 -5.31 3.33 -8.57
N ASP A 17 -5.62 4.61 -8.55
CA ASP A 17 -5.29 5.49 -7.43
C ASP A 17 -6.56 5.93 -6.70
N PHE A 18 -7.01 5.09 -5.78
CA PHE A 18 -8.15 5.39 -4.90
C PHE A 18 -7.71 5.66 -3.46
N GLY A 19 -6.42 5.54 -3.13
CA GLY A 19 -5.95 5.62 -1.75
C GLY A 19 -6.15 4.34 -0.94
N PHE A 20 -6.26 3.17 -1.59
CA PHE A 20 -6.32 1.86 -0.91
C PHE A 20 -4.92 1.25 -0.69
N ALA A 21 -4.01 1.36 -1.65
CA ALA A 21 -2.64 0.83 -1.55
C ALA A 21 -1.70 1.60 -2.53
N PRO A 22 -0.97 2.63 -2.06
CA PRO A 22 -0.79 3.00 -0.65
C PRO A 22 -2.05 3.69 -0.10
N ASN A 23 -2.32 3.54 1.21
CA ASN A 23 -3.41 4.21 1.92
C ASN A 23 -2.85 5.38 2.74
N PRO A 24 -3.01 6.64 2.29
CA PRO A 24 -2.38 7.82 2.90
C PRO A 24 -3.21 8.47 4.02
N PHE A 25 -4.36 7.88 4.37
CA PHE A 25 -5.34 8.56 5.23
C PHE A 25 -4.97 8.48 6.71
N HIS A 26 -5.60 9.35 7.52
CA HIS A 26 -5.42 9.39 8.98
C HIS A 26 -3.99 9.71 9.44
N GLY A 27 -3.24 10.47 8.64
CA GLY A 27 -1.90 10.95 9.00
C GLY A 27 -0.80 9.91 8.94
N ILE A 28 -1.10 8.66 8.53
CA ILE A 28 -0.14 7.58 8.36
C ILE A 28 -0.35 6.94 7.01
N CYS A 29 0.73 6.79 6.24
CA CYS A 29 0.69 6.06 4.98
C CYS A 29 1.05 4.60 5.18
N THR A 30 0.20 3.72 4.67
CA THR A 30 0.36 2.28 4.78
C THR A 30 0.41 1.64 3.40
N LEU A 31 1.21 0.58 3.27
CA LEU A 31 1.15 -0.36 2.16
C LEU A 31 0.91 -1.74 2.76
N ALA A 32 -0.36 -2.03 3.05
CA ALA A 32 -0.78 -3.30 3.64
C ALA A 32 -1.08 -4.35 2.57
N THR A 33 -1.72 -3.94 1.48
CA THR A 33 -2.16 -4.84 0.41
C THR A 33 -1.36 -4.61 -0.87
N CYS A 34 -1.51 -5.51 -1.84
CA CYS A 34 -0.75 -5.51 -3.09
C CYS A 34 0.78 -5.55 -2.87
N LYS A 35 1.52 -5.56 -4.00
CA LYS A 35 3.01 -5.45 -4.05
C LYS A 35 3.75 -6.28 -2.97
N PRO A 36 3.42 -7.57 -2.79
CA PRO A 36 3.99 -8.40 -1.72
C PRO A 36 5.51 -8.49 -1.76
N ASP A 37 6.13 -8.42 -2.95
CA ASP A 37 7.58 -8.47 -3.10
C ASP A 37 8.27 -7.20 -2.56
N VAL A 38 7.63 -6.02 -2.69
CA VAL A 38 8.09 -4.76 -2.08
C VAL A 38 7.91 -4.83 -0.57
N ARG A 39 6.72 -5.19 -0.10
CA ARG A 39 6.43 -5.35 1.34
C ARG A 39 7.38 -6.34 2.02
N LYS A 40 7.72 -7.43 1.33
CA LYS A 40 8.71 -8.41 1.80
C LYS A 40 10.10 -7.80 1.93
N SER A 41 10.56 -7.11 0.89
CA SER A 41 11.98 -6.72 0.76
C SER A 41 12.35 -5.44 1.48
N ALA A 42 11.47 -4.43 1.51
CA ALA A 42 11.74 -3.13 2.10
C ALA A 42 11.97 -3.22 3.61
N LYS A 43 12.91 -2.42 4.13
CA LYS A 43 13.29 -2.33 5.54
C LYS A 43 12.98 -0.94 6.07
N VAL A 44 12.96 -0.79 7.40
CA VAL A 44 12.88 0.54 8.03
C VAL A 44 14.03 1.41 7.52
N GLY A 45 13.71 2.64 7.11
CA GLY A 45 14.62 3.58 6.47
C GLY A 45 14.66 3.53 4.94
N ASP A 46 14.13 2.47 4.31
CA ASP A 46 13.99 2.42 2.86
C ASP A 46 12.85 3.33 2.37
N TRP A 47 12.90 3.71 1.10
CA TRP A 47 11.89 4.53 0.45
C TRP A 47 11.06 3.72 -0.52
N VAL A 48 9.76 4.01 -0.60
CA VAL A 48 8.84 3.42 -1.56
C VAL A 48 8.20 4.54 -2.37
N ILE A 49 8.30 4.45 -3.70
CA ILE A 49 7.69 5.38 -4.64
C ILE A 49 6.62 4.68 -5.49
N GLY A 50 5.41 5.25 -5.45
CA GLY A 50 4.29 4.88 -6.30
C GLY A 50 4.21 5.82 -7.50
N VAL A 51 4.37 5.26 -8.69
CA VAL A 51 4.38 6.01 -9.96
C VAL A 51 3.10 5.72 -10.73
N GLY A 52 2.49 6.72 -11.36
CA GLY A 52 1.30 6.51 -12.18
C GLY A 52 1.54 5.53 -13.34
N GLY A 53 0.76 4.46 -13.35
CA GLY A 53 0.77 3.42 -14.36
C GLY A 53 0.34 3.92 -15.75
N SER A 54 0.50 3.09 -16.78
CA SER A 54 0.18 3.52 -18.15
C SER A 54 -1.31 3.76 -18.41
N LEU A 55 -2.18 3.19 -17.57
CA LEU A 55 -3.63 3.40 -17.63
C LEU A 55 -4.07 4.71 -16.95
N LEU A 56 -3.26 5.29 -16.07
CA LEU A 56 -3.56 6.55 -15.39
C LEU A 56 -3.06 7.75 -16.20
N ARG A 57 -3.63 7.95 -17.39
CA ARG A 57 -3.12 8.93 -18.39
C ARG A 57 -2.75 10.31 -17.84
N PRO A 58 -3.54 10.98 -16.97
CA PRO A 58 -3.19 12.31 -16.45
C PRO A 58 -1.91 12.35 -15.59
N VAL A 59 -1.60 11.22 -14.94
CA VAL A 59 -0.50 11.07 -13.98
C VAL A 59 0.51 10.00 -14.41
N LYS A 60 0.45 9.54 -15.66
CA LYS A 60 1.34 8.49 -16.18
C LYS A 60 2.81 8.92 -16.01
N GLY A 61 3.59 8.06 -15.36
CA GLY A 61 5.02 8.30 -15.10
C GLY A 61 5.31 9.37 -14.05
N LYS A 62 4.28 9.92 -13.40
CA LYS A 62 4.43 10.91 -12.34
C LYS A 62 4.41 10.23 -10.97
N CYS A 63 5.10 10.84 -10.00
CA CYS A 63 5.08 10.42 -8.61
C CYS A 63 3.72 10.71 -7.98
N ILE A 64 2.98 9.66 -7.64
CA ILE A 64 1.72 9.74 -6.89
C ILE A 64 2.01 9.72 -5.39
N CYS A 65 2.93 8.85 -4.95
CA CYS A 65 3.24 8.65 -3.55
C CYS A 65 4.74 8.45 -3.36
N LEU A 66 5.30 9.00 -2.30
CA LEU A 66 6.65 8.71 -1.80
C LEU A 66 6.57 8.55 -0.29
N MET A 67 6.98 7.41 0.25
CA MET A 67 6.99 7.16 1.69
C MET A 67 8.33 6.57 2.13
N ARG A 68 8.84 7.00 3.29
CA ARG A 68 9.93 6.31 3.98
C ARG A 68 9.32 5.27 4.91
N VAL A 69 9.78 4.03 4.87
CA VAL A 69 9.32 3.00 5.79
C VAL A 69 9.79 3.35 7.19
N SER A 70 8.86 3.72 8.06
CA SER A 70 9.14 4.06 9.46
C SER A 70 8.99 2.84 10.35
N GLU A 71 8.07 1.94 10.00
CA GLU A 71 7.75 0.75 10.78
C GLU A 71 7.30 -0.38 9.84
N LYS A 72 7.47 -1.62 10.30
CA LYS A 72 7.07 -2.82 9.59
C LYS A 72 6.39 -3.78 10.55
N LEU A 73 5.14 -4.14 10.26
CA LEU A 73 4.30 -4.97 11.12
C LEU A 73 3.88 -6.24 10.39
N SER A 74 3.47 -7.26 11.15
CA SER A 74 2.70 -8.35 10.56
C SER A 74 1.27 -7.91 10.24
N PHE A 75 0.53 -8.65 9.39
CA PHE A 75 -0.91 -8.36 9.21
C PHE A 75 -1.69 -8.45 10.52
N GLN A 76 -1.35 -9.43 11.37
CA GLN A 76 -2.03 -9.60 12.65
C GLN A 76 -1.71 -8.45 13.61
N ASP A 77 -0.44 -8.06 13.73
CA ASP A 77 -0.07 -6.92 14.58
C ASP A 77 -0.71 -5.61 14.07
N TYR A 78 -0.79 -5.44 12.74
CA TYR A 78 -1.49 -4.31 12.13
C TYR A 78 -3.00 -4.33 12.43
N TRP A 79 -3.61 -5.51 12.47
CA TRP A 79 -5.03 -5.68 12.80
C TRP A 79 -5.33 -5.40 14.28
N ASP A 80 -4.47 -5.86 15.18
CA ASP A 80 -4.67 -5.78 16.63
C ASP A 80 -4.27 -4.42 17.22
N ASP A 81 -3.37 -3.69 16.55
CA ASP A 81 -2.92 -2.38 17.03
C ASP A 81 -4.00 -1.30 16.86
N GLU A 82 -4.38 -0.69 17.99
CA GLU A 82 -5.42 0.33 18.08
C GLU A 82 -5.14 1.55 17.19
N ARG A 83 -3.85 1.90 16.96
CA ARG A 83 -3.45 3.01 16.06
C ARG A 83 -4.03 2.85 14.65
N PHE A 84 -4.23 1.61 14.22
CA PHE A 84 -4.67 1.28 12.86
C PHE A 84 -6.11 0.75 12.81
N SER A 85 -6.84 0.79 13.92
CA SER A 85 -8.27 0.45 13.93
C SER A 85 -9.08 1.37 13.02
N VAL A 86 -8.69 2.64 12.90
CA VAL A 86 -9.30 3.60 11.97
C VAL A 86 -9.08 3.25 10.48
N LYS A 87 -8.12 2.36 10.18
CA LYS A 87 -7.83 1.87 8.83
C LYS A 87 -8.55 0.56 8.50
N LYS A 88 -9.40 0.03 9.39
CA LYS A 88 -10.32 -1.07 9.07
C LYS A 88 -11.47 -0.54 8.19
N PRO A 89 -11.87 -1.26 7.14
CA PRO A 89 -12.89 -0.77 6.22
C PRO A 89 -14.25 -0.65 6.90
N SER A 90 -15.02 0.38 6.56
CA SER A 90 -16.42 0.51 6.97
C SER A 90 -17.30 0.83 5.76
N ARG A 91 -18.16 -0.11 5.35
CA ARG A 91 -19.01 0.02 4.16
C ARG A 91 -20.05 1.13 4.25
N ASN A 92 -20.53 1.41 5.46
CA ASN A 92 -21.48 2.49 5.74
C ASN A 92 -20.78 3.79 6.18
N GLY A 93 -19.44 3.84 6.11
CA GLY A 93 -18.63 4.99 6.49
C GLY A 93 -18.43 6.00 5.36
N SER A 94 -17.60 6.99 5.63
CA SER A 94 -17.10 7.92 4.63
C SER A 94 -16.32 7.21 3.52
N ARG A 95 -16.12 7.89 2.38
CA ARG A 95 -15.28 7.38 1.27
C ARG A 95 -13.89 6.91 1.75
N VAL A 96 -13.29 7.63 2.69
CA VAL A 96 -11.99 7.29 3.29
C VAL A 96 -12.09 5.99 4.09
N GLN A 97 -13.12 5.84 4.93
CA GLN A 97 -13.32 4.63 5.72
C GLN A 97 -13.63 3.40 4.84
N MET A 98 -14.34 3.57 3.72
CA MET A 98 -14.55 2.46 2.77
C MET A 98 -13.24 1.94 2.14
N LEU A 99 -12.18 2.76 2.15
CA LEU A 99 -10.87 2.46 1.57
C LEU A 99 -9.86 1.97 2.61
N GLY A 100 -10.29 1.69 3.84
CA GLY A 100 -9.44 1.09 4.86
C GLY A 100 -8.72 -0.16 4.35
N ASP A 101 -7.39 -0.19 4.47
CA ASP A 101 -6.52 -1.25 3.96
C ASP A 101 -6.16 -2.32 5.00
N ASN A 102 -6.62 -2.15 6.25
CA ASN A 102 -6.50 -3.13 7.32
C ASN A 102 -7.59 -4.19 7.20
N ILE A 103 -7.37 -5.14 6.29
CA ILE A 103 -8.42 -6.08 5.84
C ILE A 103 -8.06 -7.55 6.04
N TYR A 104 -6.84 -7.87 6.47
CA TYR A 104 -6.38 -9.25 6.62
C TYR A 104 -5.98 -9.51 8.06
N HIS A 105 -6.50 -10.58 8.62
CA HIS A 105 -6.21 -11.05 9.97
C HIS A 105 -6.48 -12.55 10.03
N LYS A 106 -6.15 -13.18 11.15
CA LYS A 106 -6.41 -14.60 11.37
C LYS A 106 -7.53 -14.82 12.36
N ASP A 107 -8.29 -15.88 12.15
CA ASP A 107 -9.19 -16.42 13.18
C ASP A 107 -8.41 -17.20 14.26
N ASP A 108 -9.13 -17.71 15.26
CA ASP A 108 -8.58 -18.48 16.39
C ASP A 108 -7.90 -19.79 15.93
N GLU A 109 -8.26 -20.32 14.76
CA GLU A 109 -7.68 -21.51 14.15
C GLU A 109 -6.44 -21.18 13.29
N GLY A 110 -6.14 -19.89 13.11
CA GLY A 110 -5.01 -19.39 12.34
C GLY A 110 -5.26 -19.27 10.84
N HIS A 111 -6.51 -19.44 10.38
CA HIS A 111 -6.90 -19.25 9.00
C HIS A 111 -7.01 -17.78 8.65
N TRP A 112 -6.64 -17.43 7.42
CA TRP A 112 -6.75 -16.06 6.93
C TRP A 112 -8.20 -15.66 6.68
N LEU A 113 -8.61 -14.55 7.28
CA LEU A 113 -9.84 -13.84 7.03
C LEU A 113 -9.59 -12.59 6.18
N GLN A 114 -10.57 -12.23 5.34
CA GLN A 114 -10.58 -11.00 4.57
C GLN A 114 -11.84 -10.20 4.90
N GLU A 115 -11.66 -8.97 5.39
CA GLU A 115 -12.76 -8.04 5.63
C GLU A 115 -13.38 -7.52 4.34
N ASP A 116 -14.66 -7.21 4.43
CA ASP A 116 -15.44 -6.67 3.32
C ASP A 116 -14.90 -5.28 2.88
N SER A 117 -14.21 -5.25 1.75
CA SER A 117 -13.40 -4.09 1.34
C SER A 117 -13.31 -3.90 -0.17
N HIS A 118 -12.59 -2.85 -0.60
CA HIS A 118 -12.25 -2.64 -2.01
C HIS A 118 -11.50 -3.82 -2.67
N HIS A 119 -10.91 -4.70 -1.87
CA HIS A 119 -10.17 -5.87 -2.35
C HIS A 119 -10.97 -7.18 -2.30
N SER A 120 -12.25 -7.12 -1.89
CA SER A 120 -13.21 -8.23 -1.88
C SER A 120 -14.02 -8.29 -3.18
N ASN A 121 -14.88 -9.31 -3.32
CA ASN A 121 -15.84 -9.37 -4.41
C ASN A 121 -16.96 -8.31 -4.24
N PRO A 122 -17.77 -8.02 -5.29
CA PRO A 122 -18.82 -7.02 -5.21
C PRO A 122 -19.90 -7.28 -4.14
N ASP A 123 -20.12 -8.55 -3.79
CA ASP A 123 -21.04 -8.99 -2.73
C ASP A 123 -20.41 -8.98 -1.33
N GLY A 124 -19.14 -8.58 -1.24
CA GLY A 124 -18.35 -8.52 -0.02
C GLY A 124 -17.68 -9.82 0.39
N SER A 125 -17.91 -10.91 -0.34
CA SER A 125 -17.22 -12.18 -0.08
C SER A 125 -15.71 -12.08 -0.34
N PRO A 126 -14.88 -12.89 0.35
CA PRO A 126 -13.44 -12.90 0.13
C PRO A 126 -13.04 -13.16 -1.32
N ASN A 127 -12.14 -12.36 -1.85
CA ASN A 127 -11.49 -12.62 -3.12
C ASN A 127 -10.23 -13.47 -2.89
N LEU A 128 -10.37 -14.79 -3.07
CA LEU A 128 -9.29 -15.74 -2.77
C LEU A 128 -8.01 -15.53 -3.61
N VAL A 129 -8.12 -14.93 -4.80
CA VAL A 129 -6.94 -14.61 -5.63
C VAL A 129 -6.15 -13.49 -4.98
N ASN A 130 -6.83 -12.42 -4.56
CA ASN A 130 -6.20 -11.30 -3.87
C ASN A 130 -5.64 -11.73 -2.52
N LEU A 131 -6.42 -12.48 -1.73
CA LEU A 131 -6.01 -13.02 -0.43
C LEU A 131 -4.71 -13.81 -0.56
N ARG A 132 -4.67 -14.82 -1.44
CA ARG A 132 -3.46 -15.63 -1.66
C ARG A 132 -2.27 -14.81 -2.16
N ARG A 133 -2.50 -13.84 -3.05
CA ARG A 133 -1.43 -12.96 -3.55
C ARG A 133 -0.81 -12.14 -2.42
N ASP A 134 -1.65 -11.61 -1.53
CA ASP A 134 -1.21 -10.68 -0.49
C ASP A 134 -0.64 -11.38 0.75
N THR A 135 -1.17 -12.52 1.15
CA THR A 135 -0.73 -13.24 2.36
C THR A 135 0.24 -14.39 2.08
N GLY A 136 0.32 -14.88 0.84
CA GLY A 136 1.07 -16.09 0.51
C GLY A 136 2.60 -15.92 0.43
N LYS A 137 3.10 -14.73 0.09
CA LYS A 137 4.55 -14.48 -0.05
C LYS A 137 5.19 -13.78 1.15
N THR A 138 4.38 -13.05 1.90
CA THR A 138 4.82 -12.21 3.01
C THR A 138 3.64 -11.93 3.93
N ASN A 139 3.94 -11.74 5.21
CA ASN A 139 2.99 -11.31 6.22
C ASN A 139 3.19 -9.83 6.58
N GLN A 140 3.94 -9.06 5.78
CA GLN A 140 4.47 -7.77 6.22
C GLN A 140 3.64 -6.61 5.67
N VAL A 141 3.33 -5.64 6.53
CA VAL A 141 2.73 -4.34 6.21
C VAL A 141 3.80 -3.27 6.38
N LEU A 142 3.90 -2.34 5.43
CA LEU A 142 4.81 -1.18 5.56
C LEU A 142 4.02 0.01 6.10
N ILE A 143 4.57 0.68 7.11
CA ILE A 143 3.99 1.84 7.77
C ILE A 143 4.93 3.05 7.61
N SER A 144 4.36 4.23 7.41
CA SER A 144 5.11 5.48 7.28
C SER A 144 4.39 6.66 7.91
N ASP A 145 5.09 7.34 8.82
CA ASP A 145 4.76 8.67 9.32
C ASP A 145 5.43 9.80 8.49
N CYS A 146 6.24 9.43 7.48
CA CYS A 146 7.03 10.34 6.66
C CYS A 146 6.75 10.06 5.18
N PHE A 147 5.70 10.69 4.66
CA PHE A 147 5.24 10.46 3.30
C PHE A 147 4.70 11.73 2.63
N LEU A 148 4.67 11.67 1.30
CA LEU A 148 4.01 12.61 0.41
C LEU A 148 3.03 11.82 -0.46
N TYR A 149 1.78 12.27 -0.50
CA TYR A 149 0.76 11.70 -1.38
C TYR A 149 0.13 12.82 -2.21
N PHE A 150 0.44 12.82 -3.50
CA PHE A 150 0.03 13.85 -4.45
C PHE A 150 -1.29 13.52 -5.13
N GLY A 151 -1.66 12.23 -5.20
CA GLY A 151 -2.87 11.77 -5.89
C GLY A 151 -2.97 12.31 -7.32
N SER A 152 -4.07 13.01 -7.62
CA SER A 152 -4.29 13.64 -8.93
C SER A 152 -3.34 14.78 -9.26
N GLN A 153 -2.66 15.36 -8.26
CA GLN A 153 -1.62 16.38 -8.41
C GLN A 153 -0.21 15.78 -8.52
N ALA A 154 -0.11 14.52 -8.98
CA ALA A 154 1.16 13.80 -9.13
C ALA A 154 2.23 14.62 -9.86
N ILE A 155 3.45 14.57 -9.32
CA ILE A 155 4.56 15.43 -9.76
C ILE A 155 5.45 14.69 -10.76
N ALA A 156 5.91 15.40 -11.79
CA ALA A 156 6.87 14.86 -12.73
C ALA A 156 8.22 14.58 -12.05
N ILE A 157 8.80 13.43 -12.35
CA ILE A 157 10.11 13.01 -11.82
C ILE A 157 10.95 12.40 -12.94
N ASP A 158 12.27 12.49 -12.81
CA ASP A 158 13.20 11.84 -13.73
C ASP A 158 13.30 10.35 -13.38
N LEU A 159 12.43 9.54 -13.97
CA LEU A 159 12.41 8.09 -13.79
C LEU A 159 13.68 7.41 -14.33
N GLU A 160 14.36 8.00 -15.30
CA GLU A 160 15.57 7.42 -15.87
C GLU A 160 16.73 7.53 -14.90
N SER A 161 16.85 8.67 -14.19
CA SER A 161 17.88 8.87 -13.16
C SER A 161 17.82 7.84 -12.02
N ILE A 162 16.63 7.31 -11.72
CA ILE A 162 16.41 6.27 -10.70
C ILE A 162 16.32 4.86 -11.30
N GLY A 163 16.71 4.69 -12.56
CA GLY A 163 16.75 3.38 -13.24
C GLY A 163 15.38 2.78 -13.59
N TYR A 164 14.28 3.54 -13.47
CA TYR A 164 12.92 3.07 -13.68
C TYR A 164 12.44 3.28 -15.12
N ARG A 165 12.82 2.36 -16.03
CA ARG A 165 12.63 2.56 -17.49
C ARG A 165 11.31 2.06 -18.06
N ARG A 166 10.62 1.10 -17.43
CA ARG A 166 9.36 0.54 -17.94
C ARG A 166 8.27 0.55 -16.89
N ILE A 167 7.29 1.44 -17.07
CA ILE A 167 6.05 1.46 -16.30
C ILE A 167 5.19 0.28 -16.78
N ARG A 168 5.26 -0.86 -16.07
CA ARG A 168 4.44 -2.05 -16.35
C ARG A 168 3.22 -2.05 -15.42
N ASN A 169 2.05 -2.34 -15.97
CA ASN A 169 0.87 -2.65 -15.16
C ASN A 169 0.91 -4.17 -14.90
N PHE A 170 1.03 -4.59 -13.65
CA PHE A 170 0.88 -5.97 -13.19
C PHE A 170 -0.19 -6.05 -12.11
#